data_AF-A0A7C1KXL2-F1
#
_entry.id   AF-A0A7C1KXL2-F1
#
_cell.length_a   1.000
_cell.length_b   1.000
_cell.length_c   1.000
_cell.angle_alpha   90.00
_cell.angle_beta   90.00
_cell.angle_gamma   90.00
#
_symmetry.space_group_name_H-M   'P 1'
#
loop_
_entity.id
_entity.type
_entity.pdbx_description
1 polymer ?
#
loop_
_entity_poly.entity_id
_entity_poly.type
_entity_poly.pdbx_seq_one_letter_code
_entity_poly.pdbx_strand_id
1 'polypeptide(L)'
;MIIVRYGEIGLKSPQTRRVMEQRLVENIKTVVGGKPIRRERGRIYIESGSREDAERVARVFGVVSTSVAVKTTSDAETLISDAVIQAKKVIDEKTKFAVRARRKGSHPYKSMEIAGMIGAEIKDATGATVDLTNPDVTIHVEIRDKAAYIFHEIIAGVGGMPLGTQGRVVALVSGGIDSPVAAWMMMKRGVEVVALFMDCRPLVDDRTIDRAMDAVQVLSKWTNKPVKTIVAPYGEALMEFLKYGDHKLGCVLCKRL
;
A
#
# COMPACT_ATOMS: atom_id res chain seq x y z
N MET A 1 -10.53 -14.09 -2.78
CA MET A 1 -9.96 -13.13 -3.76
C MET A 1 -9.55 -11.88 -2.99
N ILE A 2 -8.45 -11.21 -3.34
CA ILE A 2 -8.09 -9.92 -2.70
C ILE A 2 -8.53 -8.78 -3.61
N ILE A 3 -9.22 -7.79 -3.03
CA ILE A 3 -9.54 -6.52 -3.66
C ILE A 3 -8.47 -5.51 -3.24
N VAL A 4 -7.85 -4.84 -4.20
CA VAL A 4 -6.87 -3.78 -3.99
C VAL A 4 -7.46 -2.46 -4.46
N ARG A 5 -7.43 -1.47 -3.57
CA ARG A 5 -7.92 -0.11 -3.81
C ARG A 5 -6.74 0.85 -3.90
N TYR A 6 -6.78 1.77 -4.86
CA TYR A 6 -5.80 2.82 -5.06
C TYR A 6 -6.52 4.18 -5.20
N GLY A 7 -5.89 5.24 -4.70
CA GLY A 7 -6.49 6.57 -4.60
C GLY A 7 -6.03 7.51 -5.72
N GLU A 8 -4.85 8.09 -5.56
CA GLU A 8 -4.31 9.19 -6.40
C GLU A 8 -4.22 8.86 -7.89
N ILE A 9 -4.03 7.58 -8.24
CA ILE A 9 -3.98 7.09 -9.61
C ILE A 9 -5.30 7.35 -10.36
N GLY A 10 -6.43 7.22 -9.65
CA GLY A 10 -7.78 7.38 -10.21
C GLY A 10 -8.13 8.80 -10.64
N LEU A 11 -7.34 9.79 -10.25
CA LEU A 11 -7.51 11.21 -10.62
C LEU A 11 -6.73 11.60 -11.88
N LYS A 12 -5.80 10.76 -12.33
CA LYS A 12 -4.95 11.06 -13.50
C LYS A 12 -5.71 10.83 -14.82
N SER A 13 -5.18 11.44 -15.89
CA SER A 13 -5.67 11.25 -17.27
C SER A 13 -5.70 9.74 -17.62
N PRO A 14 -6.56 9.30 -18.57
CA PRO A 14 -6.68 7.88 -18.90
C PRO A 14 -5.35 7.20 -19.25
N GLN A 15 -4.50 7.89 -20.00
CA GLN A 15 -3.17 7.38 -20.39
C GLN A 15 -2.25 7.23 -19.18
N THR A 16 -2.07 8.30 -18.39
CA THR A 16 -1.22 8.27 -17.18
C THR A 16 -1.71 7.25 -16.17
N ARG A 17 -3.03 7.15 -15.98
CA ARG A 17 -3.64 6.15 -15.11
C ARG A 17 -3.30 4.74 -15.54
N ARG A 18 -3.43 4.41 -16.83
CA ARG A 18 -3.11 3.06 -17.35
C ARG A 18 -1.65 2.70 -17.07
N VAL A 19 -0.73 3.63 -17.28
CA VAL A 19 0.71 3.44 -16.99
C VAL A 19 0.93 3.20 -15.50
N MET A 20 0.32 4.02 -14.63
CA MET A 20 0.43 3.87 -13.18
C MET A 20 -0.20 2.56 -12.66
N GLU A 21 -1.37 2.16 -13.17
CA GLU A 21 -2.02 0.88 -12.84
C GLU A 21 -1.17 -0.31 -13.29
N GLN A 22 -0.57 -0.24 -14.48
CA GLN A 22 0.36 -1.26 -14.96
C GLN A 22 1.57 -1.37 -14.02
N ARG A 23 2.17 -0.24 -13.64
CA ARG A 23 3.31 -0.22 -12.72
C ARG A 23 2.96 -0.74 -11.33
N LEU A 24 1.77 -0.39 -10.83
CA LEU A 24 1.27 -0.91 -9.57
C LEU A 24 1.11 -2.43 -9.62
N VAL A 25 0.56 -2.98 -10.70
CA VAL A 25 0.44 -4.43 -10.89
C VAL A 25 1.80 -5.11 -10.94
N GLU A 26 2.79 -4.54 -11.63
CA GLU A 26 4.17 -5.05 -11.62
C GLU A 26 4.74 -5.10 -10.19
N ASN A 27 4.51 -4.05 -9.40
CA ASN A 27 4.94 -4.00 -8.00
C ASN A 27 4.18 -4.96 -7.09
N ILE A 28 2.92 -5.27 -7.40
CA ILE A 28 2.15 -6.26 -6.62
C ILE A 28 2.62 -7.68 -6.96
N LYS A 29 2.90 -7.97 -8.23
CA LYS A 29 3.33 -9.32 -8.68
C LYS A 29 4.58 -9.82 -7.96
N THR A 30 5.53 -8.94 -7.67
CA THR A 30 6.75 -9.30 -6.95
C THR A 30 6.47 -9.75 -5.51
N VAL A 31 5.37 -9.28 -4.93
CA VAL A 31 4.94 -9.63 -3.57
C VAL A 31 4.11 -10.91 -3.58
N VAL A 32 3.07 -10.99 -4.40
CA VAL A 32 2.15 -12.15 -4.38
C VAL A 32 2.62 -13.33 -5.20
N GLY A 33 3.68 -13.18 -6.01
CA GLY A 33 4.23 -14.19 -6.89
C GLY A 33 3.40 -14.38 -8.16
N GLY A 34 3.31 -15.63 -8.63
CA GLY A 34 2.61 -16.01 -9.87
C GLY A 34 1.08 -16.00 -9.81
N LYS A 35 0.48 -15.49 -8.73
CA LYS A 35 -0.98 -15.48 -8.57
C LYS A 35 -1.65 -14.61 -9.65
N PRO A 36 -2.76 -15.05 -10.26
CA PRO A 36 -3.45 -14.27 -11.28
C PRO A 36 -3.90 -12.89 -10.76
N ILE A 37 -3.63 -11.86 -11.54
CA ILE A 37 -4.02 -10.48 -11.24
C ILE A 37 -4.88 -9.94 -12.39
N ARG A 38 -6.08 -9.48 -12.04
CA ARG A 38 -7.03 -8.87 -12.98
C ARG A 38 -7.20 -7.40 -12.66
N ARG A 39 -7.12 -6.56 -13.68
CA ARG A 39 -7.38 -5.12 -13.57
C ARG A 39 -8.78 -4.82 -14.05
N GLU A 40 -9.48 -4.00 -13.29
CA GLU A 40 -10.69 -3.34 -13.76
C GLU A 40 -10.61 -1.85 -13.41
N ARG A 41 -11.35 -1.00 -14.12
CA ARG A 41 -11.33 0.44 -13.89
C ARG A 41 -11.62 0.76 -12.40
N GLY A 42 -10.62 1.24 -11.67
CA GLY A 42 -10.70 1.62 -10.25
C GLY A 42 -10.42 0.50 -9.22
N ARG A 43 -10.14 -0.74 -9.64
CA ARG A 43 -9.77 -1.85 -8.74
C ARG A 43 -8.75 -2.79 -9.38
N ILE A 44 -7.90 -3.37 -8.55
CA ILE A 44 -7.09 -4.54 -8.91
C ILE A 44 -7.61 -5.72 -8.08
N TYR A 45 -7.74 -6.87 -8.72
CA TYR A 45 -8.17 -8.13 -8.11
C TYR A 45 -7.04 -9.14 -8.19
N ILE A 46 -6.80 -9.86 -7.09
CA ILE A 46 -5.79 -10.93 -7.02
C ILE A 46 -6.51 -12.22 -6.64
N GLU A 47 -6.27 -13.29 -7.38
CA GLU A 47 -6.79 -14.61 -7.08
C GLU A 47 -6.02 -15.25 -5.91
N SER A 48 -6.31 -14.76 -4.70
CA SER A 48 -5.83 -15.30 -3.42
C SER A 48 -6.90 -15.13 -2.35
N GLY A 49 -7.01 -16.10 -1.43
CA GLY A 49 -7.82 -16.00 -0.21
C GLY A 49 -6.99 -15.70 1.04
N SER A 50 -5.67 -15.55 0.91
CA SER A 50 -4.76 -15.39 2.05
C SER A 50 -4.80 -13.96 2.60
N ARG A 51 -5.06 -13.83 3.92
CA ARG A 51 -4.92 -12.55 4.63
C ARG A 51 -3.47 -12.06 4.62
N GLU A 52 -2.50 -12.96 4.75
CA GLU A 52 -1.07 -12.61 4.69
C GLU A 52 -0.70 -11.97 3.35
N ASP A 53 -1.20 -12.50 2.23
CA ASP A 53 -1.01 -11.87 0.92
C ASP A 53 -1.62 -10.45 0.89
N ALA A 54 -2.80 -10.26 1.49
CA ALA A 54 -3.46 -8.96 1.53
C ALA A 54 -2.66 -7.94 2.36
N GLU A 55 -2.06 -8.36 3.48
CA GLU A 55 -1.17 -7.54 4.32
C GLU A 55 0.14 -7.19 3.59
N ARG A 56 0.74 -8.16 2.90
CA ARG A 56 1.95 -7.92 2.10
C ARG A 56 1.67 -6.94 0.95
N VAL A 57 0.53 -7.08 0.27
CA VAL A 57 0.11 -6.15 -0.80
C VAL A 57 -0.22 -4.76 -0.25
N ALA A 58 -0.77 -4.65 0.95
CA ALA A 58 -1.02 -3.37 1.61
C ALA A 58 0.27 -2.55 1.82
N ARG A 59 1.44 -3.21 1.92
CA ARG A 59 2.76 -2.56 2.03
C ARG A 59 3.35 -2.09 0.69
N VAL A 60 2.64 -2.25 -0.42
CA VAL A 60 3.09 -1.77 -1.74
C VAL A 60 2.68 -0.30 -1.94
N PHE A 61 3.63 0.57 -2.26
CA PHE A 61 3.33 1.97 -2.58
C PHE A 61 2.32 2.10 -3.73
N GLY A 62 1.33 2.98 -3.55
CA GLY A 62 0.17 3.11 -4.42
C GLY A 62 -1.08 2.37 -3.94
N VAL A 63 -0.95 1.41 -3.02
CA VAL A 63 -2.08 0.68 -2.43
C VAL A 63 -2.64 1.47 -1.24
N VAL A 64 -3.91 1.86 -1.32
CA VAL A 64 -4.63 2.55 -0.24
C VAL A 64 -5.26 1.57 0.74
N SER A 65 -5.79 0.46 0.25
CA SER A 65 -6.25 -0.63 1.11
C SER A 65 -6.40 -1.94 0.37
N THR A 66 -6.40 -3.04 1.12
CA THR A 66 -6.73 -4.38 0.64
C THR A 66 -7.87 -5.00 1.45
N SER A 67 -8.61 -5.91 0.84
CA SER A 67 -9.64 -6.71 1.51
C SER A 67 -9.66 -8.11 0.93
N VAL A 68 -9.65 -9.13 1.79
CA VAL A 68 -10.00 -10.49 1.36
C VAL A 68 -11.52 -10.54 1.21
N ALA A 69 -11.97 -10.90 0.01
CA ALA A 69 -13.36 -10.89 -0.36
C ALA A 69 -13.80 -12.20 -1.03
N VAL A 70 -15.06 -12.54 -0.79
CA VAL A 70 -15.79 -13.56 -1.54
C VAL A 70 -16.48 -12.87 -2.72
N LYS A 71 -16.30 -13.45 -3.91
CA LYS A 71 -16.95 -13.00 -5.14
C LYS A 71 -18.27 -13.75 -5.31
N THR A 72 -19.34 -13.02 -5.60
CA THR A 72 -20.66 -13.54 -5.94
C THR A 72 -21.27 -12.74 -7.09
N THR A 73 -22.52 -13.02 -7.44
CA THR A 73 -23.30 -12.32 -8.46
C THR A 73 -23.93 -11.05 -7.88
N SER A 74 -24.39 -10.16 -8.76
CA SER A 74 -25.20 -8.99 -8.36
C SER A 74 -26.70 -9.31 -8.24
N ASP A 75 -27.09 -10.58 -8.34
CA ASP A 75 -28.47 -10.99 -8.13
C ASP A 75 -28.82 -10.84 -6.64
N ALA A 76 -29.99 -10.28 -6.33
CA ALA A 76 -30.32 -9.88 -4.97
C ALA A 76 -30.40 -11.08 -4.02
N GLU A 77 -31.11 -12.15 -4.42
CA GLU A 77 -31.30 -13.33 -3.59
C GLU A 77 -29.97 -14.03 -3.33
N THR A 78 -29.19 -14.28 -4.39
CA THR A 78 -27.88 -14.92 -4.29
C THR A 78 -26.92 -14.09 -3.41
N LEU A 79 -26.88 -12.77 -3.63
CA LEU A 79 -26.03 -11.86 -2.88
C LEU A 79 -26.38 -11.84 -1.39
N ILE A 80 -27.67 -11.81 -1.06
CA ILE A 80 -28.15 -11.81 0.32
C ILE A 80 -27.73 -13.11 1.01
N SER A 81 -28.00 -14.25 0.38
CA SER A 81 -27.64 -15.57 0.92
C SER A 81 -26.13 -15.67 1.20
N ASP A 82 -25.30 -15.30 0.22
CA ASP A 82 -23.85 -15.34 0.38
C ASP A 82 -23.33 -14.37 1.45
N ALA A 83 -23.95 -13.19 1.59
CA ALA A 83 -23.60 -12.21 2.61
C ALA A 83 -23.90 -12.73 4.01
N VAL A 84 -25.03 -13.41 4.21
CA VAL A 84 -25.37 -14.05 5.49
C VAL A 84 -24.38 -15.17 5.83
N ILE A 85 -23.99 -15.99 4.85
CA ILE A 85 -22.98 -17.04 5.04
C ILE A 85 -21.63 -16.44 5.48
N GLN A 86 -21.20 -15.32 4.89
CA GLN A 86 -19.97 -14.66 5.33
C GLN A 86 -20.12 -14.00 6.70
N ALA A 87 -21.27 -13.38 6.98
CA ALA A 87 -21.55 -12.73 8.25
C ALA A 87 -21.49 -13.70 9.43
N LYS A 88 -22.07 -14.90 9.30
CA LYS A 88 -22.06 -15.94 10.35
C LYS A 88 -20.66 -16.40 10.79
N LYS A 89 -19.62 -16.12 10.00
CA LYS A 89 -18.23 -16.45 10.36
C LYS A 89 -17.62 -15.48 11.37
N VAL A 90 -18.21 -14.29 11.51
CA VAL A 90 -17.62 -13.16 12.23
C VAL A 90 -18.62 -12.40 13.11
N ILE A 91 -19.91 -12.71 13.03
CA ILE A 91 -20.98 -12.09 13.80
C ILE A 91 -21.71 -13.19 14.58
N ASP A 92 -21.81 -12.99 15.89
CA ASP A 92 -22.65 -13.76 16.82
C ASP A 92 -23.69 -12.85 17.48
N GLU A 93 -24.51 -13.41 18.37
CA GLU A 93 -25.58 -12.70 19.08
C GLU A 93 -25.10 -11.46 19.87
N LYS A 94 -23.82 -11.43 20.28
CA LYS A 94 -23.23 -10.35 21.11
C LYS A 94 -22.58 -9.26 20.26
N THR A 95 -22.37 -9.55 18.98
CA THR A 95 -21.69 -8.66 18.04
C THR A 95 -22.64 -7.57 17.56
N LYS A 96 -22.26 -6.30 17.71
CA LYS A 96 -22.95 -5.20 17.03
C LYS A 96 -22.44 -5.09 15.61
N PHE A 97 -23.33 -5.01 14.62
CA PHE A 97 -22.92 -5.00 13.23
C PHE A 97 -23.59 -3.93 12.39
N ALA A 98 -22.96 -3.62 11.25
CA ALA A 98 -23.55 -2.81 10.19
C ALA A 98 -23.32 -3.45 8.83
N VAL A 99 -24.20 -3.17 7.87
CA VAL A 99 -24.00 -3.51 6.47
C VAL A 99 -23.78 -2.23 5.67
N ARG A 100 -22.68 -2.18 4.92
CA ARG A 100 -22.34 -1.04 4.06
C ARG A 100 -22.19 -1.50 2.62
N ALA A 101 -23.22 -1.24 1.81
CA ALA A 101 -23.21 -1.56 0.40
C ALA A 101 -22.85 -0.34 -0.47
N ARG A 102 -22.13 -0.58 -1.56
CA ARG A 102 -21.84 0.41 -2.61
C ARG A 102 -22.00 -0.22 -3.97
N ARG A 103 -22.81 0.38 -4.85
CA ARG A 103 -22.97 -0.10 -6.23
C ARG A 103 -22.31 0.78 -7.26
N LYS A 104 -21.95 0.15 -8.38
CA LYS A 104 -21.59 0.80 -9.64
C LYS A 104 -22.23 0.00 -10.77
N GLY A 105 -23.07 0.67 -11.57
CA GLY A 105 -23.87 0.05 -12.63
C GLY A 105 -25.36 0.23 -12.40
N SER A 106 -26.16 -0.43 -13.25
CA SER A 106 -27.62 -0.45 -13.21
C SER A 106 -28.13 -1.74 -12.59
N HIS A 107 -28.87 -1.65 -11.49
CA HIS A 107 -29.42 -2.77 -10.73
C HIS A 107 -30.85 -2.44 -10.32
N PRO A 108 -31.71 -3.45 -10.08
CA PRO A 108 -33.11 -3.25 -9.68
C PRO A 108 -33.27 -2.72 -8.24
N TYR A 109 -32.18 -2.56 -7.50
CA TYR A 109 -32.16 -2.09 -6.12
C TYR A 109 -31.14 -0.97 -5.89
N LYS A 110 -31.37 -0.16 -4.86
CA LYS A 110 -30.42 0.85 -4.35
C LYS A 110 -29.48 0.24 -3.32
N SER A 111 -28.34 0.90 -3.10
CA SER A 111 -27.36 0.45 -2.10
C SER A 111 -27.93 0.42 -0.68
N MET A 112 -28.77 1.38 -0.31
CA MET A 112 -29.44 1.37 1.01
C MET A 112 -30.45 0.25 1.14
N GLU A 113 -31.21 -0.03 0.08
CA GLU A 113 -32.23 -1.10 0.06
C GLU A 113 -31.57 -2.47 0.25
N ILE A 114 -30.55 -2.80 -0.55
CA ILE A 114 -29.86 -4.09 -0.44
C ILE A 114 -29.10 -4.22 0.88
N ALA A 115 -28.53 -3.13 1.42
CA ALA A 115 -27.89 -3.16 2.73
C ALA A 115 -28.90 -3.45 3.85
N GLY A 116 -30.11 -2.88 3.76
CA GLY A 116 -31.21 -3.16 4.68
C GLY A 116 -31.69 -4.60 4.61
N MET A 117 -31.89 -5.13 3.40
CA MET A 117 -32.27 -6.54 3.18
C MET A 117 -31.24 -7.52 3.75
N ILE A 118 -29.95 -7.31 3.43
CA ILE A 118 -28.86 -8.13 3.99
C ILE A 118 -28.82 -7.99 5.52
N GLY A 119 -29.00 -6.77 6.05
CA GLY A 119 -28.98 -6.52 7.49
C GLY A 119 -30.11 -7.21 8.24
N ALA A 120 -31.32 -7.25 7.67
CA ALA A 120 -32.46 -7.96 8.24
C ALA A 120 -32.18 -9.46 8.33
N GLU A 121 -31.73 -10.07 7.22
CA GLU A 121 -31.42 -11.50 7.18
C GLU A 121 -30.26 -11.90 8.10
N ILE A 122 -29.22 -11.07 8.21
CA ILE A 122 -28.14 -11.32 9.18
C ILE A 122 -28.69 -11.28 10.60
N LYS A 123 -29.49 -10.27 10.95
CA LYS A 123 -30.11 -10.14 12.28
C LYS A 123 -30.96 -11.35 12.63
N ASP A 124 -31.84 -11.77 11.71
CA ASP A 124 -32.72 -12.92 11.94
C ASP A 124 -31.93 -14.22 12.06
N ALA A 125 -30.82 -14.34 11.32
CA ALA A 125 -30.01 -15.55 11.30
C ALA A 125 -28.97 -15.66 12.44
N THR A 126 -28.61 -14.55 13.12
CA THR A 126 -27.59 -14.55 14.20
C THR A 126 -28.10 -14.02 15.55
N GLY A 127 -29.25 -13.33 15.58
CA GLY A 127 -29.74 -12.62 16.77
C GLY A 127 -28.98 -11.34 17.10
N ALA A 128 -28.00 -10.95 16.27
CA ALA A 128 -27.14 -9.80 16.49
C ALA A 128 -27.88 -8.46 16.41
N THR A 129 -27.34 -7.43 17.06
CA THR A 129 -27.93 -6.08 17.04
C THR A 129 -27.30 -5.22 15.94
N VAL A 130 -28.12 -4.52 15.16
CA VAL A 130 -27.64 -3.56 14.16
C VAL A 130 -27.25 -2.25 14.85
N ASP A 131 -26.00 -1.79 14.64
CA ASP A 131 -25.51 -0.49 15.09
C ASP A 131 -24.85 0.23 13.89
N LEU A 132 -25.52 1.24 13.34
CA LEU A 132 -25.01 2.00 12.19
C LEU A 132 -23.94 3.03 12.56
N THR A 133 -23.79 3.32 13.86
CA THR A 133 -22.92 4.38 14.37
C THR A 133 -21.57 3.82 14.81
N ASN A 134 -21.58 2.80 15.66
CA ASN A 134 -20.36 2.17 16.20
C ASN A 134 -20.45 0.63 16.20
N PRO A 135 -20.48 -0.01 15.02
CA PRO A 135 -20.49 -1.47 14.92
C PRO A 135 -19.13 -2.08 15.27
N ASP A 136 -19.13 -3.25 15.91
CA ASP A 136 -17.93 -4.08 16.11
C ASP A 136 -17.46 -4.65 14.76
N VAL A 137 -18.40 -5.09 13.93
CA VAL A 137 -18.13 -5.66 12.60
C VAL A 137 -18.97 -4.96 11.54
N THR A 138 -18.33 -4.55 10.44
CA THR A 138 -19.05 -4.08 9.26
C THR A 138 -18.93 -5.08 8.13
N ILE A 139 -20.07 -5.57 7.63
CA ILE A 139 -20.12 -6.33 6.38
C ILE A 139 -20.18 -5.33 5.22
N HIS A 140 -19.13 -5.30 4.42
CA HIS A 140 -19.05 -4.47 3.24
C HIS A 140 -19.45 -5.26 2.00
N VAL A 141 -20.27 -4.64 1.15
CA VAL A 141 -20.74 -5.22 -0.11
C VAL A 141 -20.42 -4.26 -1.25
N GLU A 142 -19.46 -4.61 -2.09
CA GLU A 142 -19.11 -3.82 -3.29
C GLU A 142 -19.72 -4.48 -4.52
N ILE A 143 -20.74 -3.86 -5.11
CA ILE A 143 -21.48 -4.36 -6.27
C ILE A 143 -21.03 -3.61 -7.52
N ARG A 144 -20.67 -4.36 -8.56
CA ARG A 144 -20.12 -3.82 -9.81
C ARG A 144 -20.65 -4.61 -10.99
N ASP A 145 -21.51 -3.98 -11.78
CA ASP A 145 -22.13 -4.56 -12.97
C ASP A 145 -22.80 -5.91 -12.65
N LYS A 146 -22.24 -7.05 -13.07
CA LYS A 146 -22.82 -8.39 -12.82
C LYS A 146 -22.23 -9.12 -11.61
N ALA A 147 -21.23 -8.53 -10.94
CA ALA A 147 -20.52 -9.16 -9.84
C ALA A 147 -20.69 -8.36 -8.55
N ALA A 148 -20.64 -9.04 -7.42
CA ALA A 148 -20.56 -8.43 -6.11
C ALA A 148 -19.43 -9.05 -5.30
N TYR A 149 -18.95 -8.29 -4.32
CA TYR A 149 -17.86 -8.70 -3.45
C TYR A 149 -18.19 -8.41 -2.01
N ILE A 150 -18.13 -9.45 -1.17
CA ILE A 150 -18.44 -9.39 0.25
C ILE A 150 -17.13 -9.52 1.04
N PHE A 151 -16.89 -8.60 1.96
CA PHE A 151 -15.73 -8.59 2.85
C PHE A 151 -16.05 -7.86 4.15
N HIS A 152 -15.32 -8.13 5.23
CA HIS A 152 -15.48 -7.43 6.51
C HIS A 152 -14.20 -6.74 6.98
N GLU A 153 -13.03 -7.21 6.52
CA GLU A 153 -11.74 -6.57 6.81
C GLU A 153 -11.31 -5.58 5.72
N ILE A 154 -10.83 -4.42 6.16
CA ILE A 154 -10.15 -3.44 5.32
C ILE A 154 -8.78 -3.19 5.93
N ILE A 155 -7.75 -3.74 5.28
CA ILE A 155 -6.35 -3.57 5.71
C ILE A 155 -5.85 -2.27 5.08
N ALA A 156 -5.46 -1.32 5.93
CA ALA A 156 -4.91 -0.04 5.49
C ALA A 156 -3.60 -0.26 4.73
N GLY A 157 -3.53 0.30 3.53
CA GLY A 157 -2.32 0.30 2.73
C GLY A 157 -1.44 1.51 3.02
N VAL A 158 -0.17 1.43 2.63
CA VAL A 158 0.82 2.51 2.81
C VAL A 158 0.43 3.78 2.02
N GLY A 159 -0.39 3.66 0.98
CA GLY A 159 -0.81 4.77 0.13
C GLY A 159 0.30 5.26 -0.79
N GLY A 160 0.23 6.54 -1.17
CA GLY A 160 1.20 7.17 -2.07
C GLY A 160 1.01 6.79 -3.55
N MET A 161 2.10 6.81 -4.32
CA MET A 161 2.12 6.50 -5.75
C MET A 161 2.94 5.24 -6.03
N PRO A 162 2.63 4.48 -7.10
CA PRO A 162 3.41 3.29 -7.46
C PRO A 162 4.87 3.65 -7.70
N LEU A 163 5.77 2.90 -7.07
CA LEU A 163 7.22 3.10 -7.19
C LEU A 163 7.68 3.03 -8.66
N GLY A 164 8.44 4.04 -9.09
CA GLY A 164 8.92 4.22 -10.46
C GLY A 164 7.99 4.96 -11.41
N THR A 165 6.91 5.55 -10.91
CA THR A 165 6.04 6.40 -11.72
C THR A 165 6.45 7.87 -11.72
N GLN A 166 7.33 8.30 -10.82
CA GLN A 166 7.77 9.69 -10.67
C GLN A 166 9.29 9.86 -10.89
N GLY A 167 9.86 9.08 -11.82
CA GLY A 167 11.26 9.18 -12.17
C GLY A 167 12.21 8.61 -11.11
N ARG A 168 13.44 9.12 -11.09
CA ARG A 168 14.53 8.64 -10.25
C ARG A 168 15.29 9.80 -9.64
N VAL A 169 15.70 9.66 -8.38
CA VAL A 169 16.53 10.63 -7.65
C VAL A 169 17.71 9.93 -6.98
N VAL A 170 18.74 10.72 -6.70
CA VAL A 170 19.82 10.33 -5.79
C VAL A 170 19.44 10.81 -4.39
N ALA A 171 19.47 9.92 -3.41
CA ALA A 171 19.30 10.26 -2.01
C ALA A 171 20.62 10.04 -1.29
N LEU A 172 21.12 11.10 -0.65
CA LEU A 172 22.23 10.98 0.30
C LEU A 172 21.74 10.16 1.50
N VAL A 173 22.36 9.00 1.73
CA VAL A 173 22.09 8.13 2.88
C VAL A 173 23.29 8.17 3.80
N SER A 174 23.03 8.38 5.09
CA SER A 174 24.02 8.39 6.16
C SER A 174 23.66 7.35 7.22
N GLY A 175 24.53 7.13 8.20
CA GLY A 175 24.21 6.31 9.38
C GLY A 175 23.22 6.96 10.37
N GLY A 176 22.71 8.15 10.05
CA GLY A 176 21.68 8.86 10.80
C GLY A 176 20.25 8.44 10.43
N ILE A 177 19.28 8.84 11.25
CA ILE A 177 17.88 8.40 11.14
C ILE A 177 17.13 9.14 10.02
N ASP A 178 17.48 10.40 9.76
CA ASP A 178 16.69 11.28 8.88
C ASP A 178 16.79 10.89 7.41
N SER A 179 18.00 10.58 6.94
CA SER A 179 18.25 10.29 5.52
C SER A 179 17.46 9.07 4.98
N PRO A 180 17.40 7.91 5.65
CA PRO A 180 16.57 6.82 5.17
C PRO A 180 15.07 7.14 5.25
N VAL A 181 14.62 7.90 6.25
CA VAL A 181 13.21 8.34 6.31
C VAL A 181 12.87 9.25 5.13
N ALA A 182 13.73 10.22 4.82
CA ALA A 182 13.56 11.10 3.66
C ALA A 182 13.54 10.30 2.35
N ALA A 183 14.44 9.34 2.17
CA ALA A 183 14.44 8.44 1.02
C ALA A 183 13.13 7.63 0.92
N TRP A 184 12.66 7.07 2.04
CA TRP A 184 11.39 6.33 2.10
C TRP A 184 10.18 7.22 1.74
N MET A 185 10.15 8.47 2.22
CA MET A 185 9.09 9.43 1.89
C MET A 185 9.09 9.74 0.39
N MET A 186 10.26 9.84 -0.26
CA MET A 186 10.36 10.00 -1.70
C MET A 186 9.90 8.76 -2.46
N MET A 187 10.24 7.56 -1.98
CA MET A 187 9.75 6.30 -2.53
C MET A 187 8.23 6.19 -2.44
N LYS A 188 7.62 6.63 -1.34
CA LYS A 188 6.16 6.72 -1.17
C LYS A 188 5.51 7.63 -2.21
N ARG A 189 6.21 8.66 -2.67
CA ARG A 189 5.78 9.52 -3.79
C ARG A 189 6.05 8.88 -5.16
N GLY A 190 6.33 7.59 -5.26
CA GLY A 190 6.51 6.89 -6.53
C GLY A 190 7.87 7.11 -7.19
N VAL A 191 8.85 7.68 -6.49
CA VAL A 191 10.19 7.98 -7.02
C VAL A 191 11.14 6.81 -6.76
N GLU A 192 11.91 6.39 -7.76
CA GLU A 192 13.01 5.44 -7.54
C GLU A 192 14.19 6.14 -6.87
N VAL A 193 14.68 5.59 -5.76
CA VAL A 193 15.87 6.11 -5.07
C VAL A 193 17.11 5.33 -5.50
N VAL A 194 18.18 6.08 -5.80
CA VAL A 194 19.57 5.61 -5.80
C VAL A 194 20.22 6.13 -4.53
N ALA A 195 20.66 5.24 -3.65
CA ALA A 195 21.34 5.62 -2.43
C ALA A 195 22.78 6.02 -2.74
N LEU A 196 23.19 7.20 -2.29
CA LEU A 196 24.57 7.67 -2.34
C LEU A 196 25.08 7.80 -0.91
N PHE A 197 26.12 7.05 -0.57
CA PHE A 197 26.84 7.18 0.68
C PHE A 197 28.21 7.83 0.41
N MET A 198 28.51 8.90 1.15
CA MET A 198 29.79 9.61 1.06
C MET A 198 30.76 8.99 2.07
N ASP A 199 31.76 8.28 1.57
CA ASP A 199 32.72 7.56 2.39
C ASP A 199 33.85 8.48 2.88
N CYS A 200 33.79 8.82 4.16
CA CYS A 200 34.72 9.75 4.80
C CYS A 200 36.04 9.10 5.23
N ARG A 201 36.33 7.83 4.91
CA ARG A 201 37.62 7.20 5.26
C ARG A 201 38.80 7.99 4.69
N PRO A 202 39.91 8.17 5.45
CA PRO A 202 40.23 7.53 6.73
C PRO A 202 39.74 8.28 7.99
N LEU A 203 38.91 9.32 7.86
CA LEU A 203 38.45 10.13 9.00
C LEU A 203 37.40 9.42 9.88
N VAL A 204 36.81 8.34 9.38
CA VAL A 204 35.80 7.53 10.06
C VAL A 204 36.16 6.05 9.98
N ASP A 205 35.57 5.25 10.85
CA ASP A 205 35.68 3.79 10.84
C ASP A 205 34.65 3.13 9.90
N ASP A 206 34.84 1.83 9.65
CA ASP A 206 33.94 1.04 8.79
C ASP A 206 32.51 0.95 9.34
N ARG A 207 32.31 1.13 10.66
CA ARG A 207 30.99 1.10 11.31
C ARG A 207 30.04 2.15 10.74
N THR A 208 30.57 3.27 10.26
CA THR A 208 29.77 4.33 9.66
C THR A 208 29.13 3.87 8.33
N ILE A 209 29.87 3.08 7.56
CA ILE A 209 29.40 2.50 6.30
C ILE A 209 28.36 1.42 6.60
N ASP A 210 28.66 0.52 7.52
CA ASP A 210 27.77 -0.59 7.90
C ASP A 210 26.38 -0.06 8.30
N ARG A 211 26.33 0.97 9.15
CA ARG A 211 25.07 1.61 9.56
C ARG A 211 24.29 2.20 8.40
N ALA A 212 24.97 2.80 7.43
CA ALA A 212 24.30 3.32 6.24
C ALA A 212 23.78 2.19 5.34
N MET A 213 24.53 1.10 5.20
CA MET A 213 24.12 -0.06 4.41
C MET A 213 22.94 -0.80 5.05
N ASP A 214 22.89 -0.91 6.38
CA ASP A 214 21.72 -1.42 7.11
C ASP A 214 20.46 -0.62 6.78
N ALA A 215 20.58 0.71 6.76
CA ALA A 215 19.48 1.60 6.40
C ALA A 215 19.02 1.38 4.95
N VAL A 216 19.95 1.20 4.01
CA VAL A 216 19.64 0.89 2.60
C VAL A 216 18.99 -0.50 2.46
N GLN A 217 19.40 -1.48 3.28
CA GLN A 217 18.79 -2.80 3.29
C GLN A 217 17.34 -2.74 3.77
N VAL A 218 17.05 -1.93 4.79
CA VAL A 218 15.67 -1.68 5.25
C VAL A 218 14.84 -1.02 4.14
N LEU A 219 15.39 -0.03 3.43
CA LEU A 219 14.71 0.60 2.29
C LEU A 219 14.42 -0.40 1.16
N SER A 220 15.35 -1.32 0.91
CA SER A 220 15.21 -2.33 -0.15
C SER A 220 14.00 -3.25 0.07
N LYS A 221 13.55 -3.45 1.32
CA LYS A 221 12.32 -4.21 1.63
C LYS A 221 11.04 -3.58 1.05
N TRP A 222 11.08 -2.29 0.67
CA TRP A 222 9.96 -1.54 0.07
C TRP A 222 10.02 -1.48 -1.46
N THR A 223 10.95 -2.21 -2.07
CA THR A 223 11.21 -2.19 -3.50
C THR A 223 11.19 -3.59 -4.08
N ASN A 224 10.93 -3.69 -5.38
CA ASN A 224 10.96 -4.98 -6.09
C ASN A 224 12.37 -5.45 -6.46
N LYS A 225 13.35 -4.57 -6.33
CA LYS A 225 14.73 -4.74 -6.78
C LYS A 225 15.65 -4.09 -5.75
N PRO A 226 16.86 -4.60 -5.52
CA PRO A 226 17.80 -3.95 -4.62
C PRO A 226 17.91 -2.45 -4.91
N VAL A 227 17.90 -1.63 -3.86
CA VAL A 227 18.17 -0.20 -4.02
C VAL A 227 19.58 -0.05 -4.58
N LYS A 228 19.71 0.66 -5.70
CA LYS A 228 21.03 0.91 -6.29
C LYS A 228 21.81 1.77 -5.30
N THR A 229 22.97 1.31 -4.89
CA THR A 229 23.84 1.99 -3.93
C THR A 229 25.14 2.41 -4.59
N ILE A 230 25.57 3.63 -4.33
CA ILE A 230 26.86 4.19 -4.75
C ILE A 230 27.60 4.60 -3.47
N VAL A 231 28.83 4.12 -3.32
CA VAL A 231 29.75 4.55 -2.27
C VAL A 231 30.80 5.41 -2.94
N ALA A 232 30.79 6.72 -2.65
CA ALA A 232 31.71 7.67 -3.26
C ALA A 232 32.82 8.03 -2.26
N PRO A 233 34.11 7.94 -2.63
CA PRO A 233 35.20 8.35 -1.76
C PRO A 233 35.12 9.86 -1.51
N TYR A 234 35.21 10.25 -0.24
CA TYR A 234 35.02 11.64 0.18
C TYR A 234 36.05 12.12 1.23
N GLY A 235 36.72 11.21 1.93
CA GLY A 235 37.68 11.56 2.98
C GLY A 235 38.85 12.44 2.52
N GLU A 236 39.35 12.26 1.29
CA GLU A 236 40.42 13.10 0.73
C GLU A 236 40.00 14.57 0.61
N ALA A 237 38.80 14.83 0.10
CA ALA A 237 38.26 16.19 0.00
C ALA A 237 38.07 16.83 1.38
N LEU A 238 37.60 16.05 2.36
CA LEU A 238 37.46 16.50 3.74
C LEU A 238 38.80 16.85 4.39
N MET A 239 39.82 16.02 4.19
CA MET A 239 41.17 16.30 4.69
C MET A 239 41.74 17.59 4.10
N GLU A 240 41.43 17.90 2.84
CA GLU A 240 41.84 19.17 2.22
C GLU A 240 41.13 20.38 2.84
N PHE A 241 39.83 20.29 3.12
CA PHE A 241 39.11 21.35 3.80
C PHE A 241 39.62 21.62 5.22
N LEU A 242 40.07 20.58 5.93
CA LEU A 242 40.66 20.73 7.26
C LEU A 242 41.96 21.55 7.24
N LYS A 243 42.72 21.53 6.13
CA LYS A 243 43.95 22.34 5.98
C LYS A 243 43.66 23.83 5.83
N TYR A 244 42.47 24.21 5.34
CA TYR A 244 42.12 25.61 5.05
C TYR A 244 41.88 26.45 6.32
N GLY A 245 41.80 25.82 7.51
CA GLY A 245 41.87 26.48 8.82
C GLY A 245 40.61 27.24 9.29
N ASP A 246 39.66 27.59 8.41
CA ASP A 246 38.37 28.18 8.83
C ASP A 246 37.35 27.08 9.18
N HIS A 247 37.47 26.58 10.40
CA HIS A 247 36.59 25.53 10.93
C HIS A 247 35.11 25.94 11.00
N LYS A 248 34.78 27.25 10.94
CA LYS A 248 33.38 27.71 10.94
C LYS A 248 32.67 27.38 9.63
N LEU A 249 33.41 27.31 8.52
CA LEU A 249 32.87 27.00 7.19
C LEU A 249 32.93 25.52 6.83
N GLY A 250 33.63 24.69 7.62
CA GLY A 250 33.88 23.29 7.31
C GLY A 250 32.62 22.49 6.95
N CYS A 251 31.54 22.60 7.73
CA CYS A 251 30.28 21.91 7.43
C CYS A 251 29.56 22.44 6.19
N VAL A 252 29.73 23.71 5.84
CA VAL A 252 29.10 24.32 4.66
C VAL A 252 29.83 23.89 3.40
N LEU A 253 31.17 23.95 3.41
CA LEU A 253 32.02 23.50 2.31
C LEU A 253 31.84 22.00 2.06
N CYS A 254 31.79 21.22 3.14
CA CYS A 254 31.55 19.78 3.09
C CYS A 254 30.22 19.39 2.41
N LYS A 255 29.17 20.20 2.56
CA LYS A 255 27.85 19.90 1.95
C LYS A 255 27.71 20.45 0.53
N ARG A 256 28.62 21.31 0.09
CA ARG A 256 28.53 22.01 -1.21
C ARG A 256 29.27 21.26 -2.33
N LEU A 257 30.29 20.48 -2.01
CA LEU A 257 31.02 19.65 -2.98
C LEU A 257 30.13 18.54 -3.52
#